data_AF-A0AAE3C3S8-F1
#
_entry.id   AF-A0AAE3C3S8-F1
#
_cell.length_a   1.000
_cell.length_b   1.000
_cell.length_c   1.000
_cell.angle_alpha   90.00
_cell.angle_beta   90.00
_cell.angle_gamma   90.00
#
_symmetry.space_group_name_H-M   'P 1'
#
loop_
_entity.id
_entity.type
_entity.pdbx_description
1 polymer ?
#
loop_
_entity_poly.entity_id
_entity_poly.type
_entity_poly.pdbx_seq_one_letter_code
_entity_poly.pdbx_strand_id
1 'polypeptide(L)'
;MEFMTQREERKVLGKDKNGEGGYLEALEKIRRNGSISGRELEELAGKLGERFWKALRTVTERRVKKYVFTPSKRVLWVVIGKRRDYLVISNFYCSCDDFYLNVVVRRNAFMCYHLLAKQLAEALATYDTYVVSDEEYEPLIREWKEIERERQSEVLEFDS
;
A
#
# COMPACT_ATOMS: atom_id res chain seq x y z
N MET A 1 -11.92 34.29 20.30
CA MET A 1 -11.30 33.09 19.68
C MET A 1 -11.13 32.08 20.79
N GLU A 2 -12.13 31.21 20.98
CA GLU A 2 -12.09 30.19 22.02
C GLU A 2 -11.12 29.09 21.59
N PHE A 3 -10.05 28.91 22.37
CA PHE A 3 -9.10 27.83 22.20
C PHE A 3 -9.74 26.55 22.74
N MET A 4 -10.10 25.65 21.83
CA MET A 4 -10.65 24.34 22.17
C MET A 4 -9.61 23.52 22.94
N THR A 5 -10.08 22.77 23.94
CA THR A 5 -9.20 21.99 24.83
C THR A 5 -8.73 20.70 24.15
N GLN A 6 -7.58 20.13 24.54
CA GLN A 6 -7.06 18.85 24.00
C GLN A 6 -8.07 17.68 24.10
N ARG A 7 -9.11 17.82 24.92
CA ARG A 7 -10.20 16.84 25.07
C ARG A 7 -11.21 16.90 23.91
N GLU A 8 -11.30 18.03 23.23
CA GLU A 8 -12.16 18.26 22.07
C GLU A 8 -11.47 17.88 20.76
N GLU A 9 -10.14 18.05 20.65
CA GLU A 9 -9.36 17.50 19.52
C GLU A 9 -9.50 15.96 19.44
N ARG A 10 -9.53 15.27 20.59
CA ARG A 10 -9.83 13.83 20.66
C ARG A 10 -11.26 13.45 20.26
N LYS A 11 -12.20 14.40 20.18
CA LYS A 11 -13.56 14.15 19.68
C LYS A 11 -13.68 14.36 18.16
N VAL A 12 -12.72 15.04 17.53
CA VAL A 12 -12.67 15.24 16.07
C VAL A 12 -12.11 14.02 15.34
N LEU A 13 -11.31 13.20 16.03
CA LEU A 13 -11.01 11.82 15.62
C LEU A 13 -12.21 10.92 15.96
N GLY A 14 -13.19 10.97 15.05
CA GLY A 14 -14.48 10.30 15.17
C GLY A 14 -14.35 8.82 15.54
N LYS A 15 -15.27 8.42 16.42
CA LYS A 15 -15.65 7.04 16.75
C LYS A 15 -15.51 6.10 15.54
N ASP A 16 -14.78 5.00 15.74
CA ASP A 16 -14.65 3.88 14.82
C ASP A 16 -16.01 3.48 14.24
N LYS A 17 -16.18 3.69 12.92
CA LYS A 17 -17.34 3.18 12.19
C LYS A 17 -17.00 2.15 11.13
N ASN A 18 -15.72 1.88 10.82
CA ASN A 18 -15.34 1.05 9.67
C ASN A 18 -14.24 0.00 9.93
N GLY A 19 -13.89 -0.32 11.18
CA GLY A 19 -12.94 -1.40 11.45
C GLY A 19 -11.48 -1.10 11.11
N GLU A 20 -11.03 0.16 11.07
CA GLU A 20 -9.61 0.46 10.84
C GLU A 20 -8.73 0.11 12.07
N GLY A 21 -9.25 0.27 13.30
CA GLY A 21 -8.49 0.08 14.54
C GLY A 21 -7.83 -1.29 14.72
N GLY A 22 -8.56 -2.39 14.55
CA GLY A 22 -7.99 -3.74 14.78
C GLY A 22 -6.93 -4.17 13.76
N TYR A 23 -6.95 -3.61 12.55
CA TYR A 23 -5.93 -3.93 11.53
C TYR A 23 -4.55 -3.40 11.92
N LEU A 24 -4.49 -2.15 12.41
CA LEU A 24 -3.24 -1.53 12.84
C LEU A 24 -2.64 -2.26 14.04
N GLU A 25 -3.48 -2.65 15.00
CA GLU A 25 -3.05 -3.43 16.16
C GLU A 25 -2.44 -4.79 15.75
N ALA A 26 -3.06 -5.48 14.79
CA ALA A 26 -2.52 -6.73 14.25
C ALA A 26 -1.15 -6.52 13.57
N LEU A 27 -0.98 -5.44 12.79
CA LEU A 27 0.31 -5.11 12.17
C LEU A 27 1.40 -4.79 13.20
N GLU A 28 1.06 -4.10 14.28
CA GLU A 28 2.00 -3.81 15.36
C GLU A 28 2.48 -5.08 16.07
N LYS A 29 1.56 -6.01 16.33
CA LYS A 29 1.91 -7.32 16.90
C LYS A 29 2.83 -8.11 15.96
N ILE A 30 2.49 -8.17 14.67
CA ILE A 30 3.33 -8.80 13.65
C ILE A 30 4.72 -8.15 13.61
N ARG A 31 4.80 -6.82 13.62
CA ARG A 31 6.06 -6.07 13.62
C ARG A 31 6.93 -6.38 14.81
N ARG A 32 6.33 -6.45 16.01
CA ARG A 32 7.05 -6.78 17.23
C ARG A 32 7.56 -8.22 17.24
N ASN A 33 6.75 -9.15 16.70
CA ASN A 33 7.06 -10.57 16.73
C ASN A 33 7.96 -11.00 15.56
N GLY A 34 8.01 -10.22 14.46
CA GLY A 34 8.69 -10.58 13.22
C GLY A 34 8.04 -11.72 12.43
N SER A 35 6.84 -12.16 12.85
CA SER A 35 6.12 -13.29 12.27
C SER A 35 4.61 -13.11 12.46
N ILE A 36 3.82 -13.77 11.62
CA ILE A 36 2.36 -13.83 11.76
C ILE A 36 1.94 -15.12 12.49
N SER A 37 1.24 -14.98 13.60
CA SER A 37 0.62 -16.08 14.34
C SER A 37 -0.70 -16.52 13.70
N GLY A 38 -1.18 -17.72 14.04
CA GLY A 38 -2.47 -18.22 13.58
C GLY A 38 -3.64 -17.28 13.91
N ARG A 39 -3.63 -16.67 15.11
CA ARG A 39 -4.67 -15.70 15.52
C ARG A 39 -4.66 -14.43 14.67
N GLU A 40 -3.48 -13.85 14.42
CA GLU A 40 -3.34 -12.66 13.58
C GLU A 40 -3.75 -12.96 12.13
N LEU A 41 -3.44 -14.17 11.65
CA LEU A 41 -3.83 -14.64 10.32
C LEU A 41 -5.34 -14.82 10.20
N GLU A 42 -6.01 -15.43 11.18
CA GLU A 42 -7.47 -15.55 11.25
C GLU A 42 -8.14 -14.17 11.33
N GLU A 43 -7.64 -13.28 12.18
CA GLU A 43 -8.17 -11.93 12.36
C GLU A 43 -8.08 -11.11 11.05
N LEU A 44 -6.90 -11.07 10.44
CA LEU A 44 -6.67 -10.33 9.20
C LEU A 44 -7.46 -10.95 8.03
N ALA A 45 -7.48 -12.28 7.91
CA ALA A 45 -8.23 -12.96 6.86
C ALA A 45 -9.75 -12.75 6.99
N GLY A 46 -10.30 -12.85 8.20
CA GLY A 46 -11.73 -12.66 8.45
C GLY A 46 -12.18 -11.24 8.12
N LYS A 47 -11.31 -10.25 8.33
CA LYS A 47 -11.63 -8.82 8.17
C LYS A 47 -11.38 -8.27 6.78
N LEU A 48 -10.28 -8.68 6.17
CA LEU A 48 -9.80 -8.16 4.89
C LEU A 48 -10.09 -9.10 3.71
N GLY A 49 -10.51 -10.33 4.02
CA GLY A 49 -10.93 -11.33 3.05
C GLY A 49 -9.87 -11.64 2.00
N GLU A 50 -10.30 -11.72 0.74
CA GLU A 50 -9.43 -12.04 -0.39
C GLU A 50 -8.26 -11.05 -0.56
N ARG A 51 -8.43 -9.78 -0.17
CA ARG A 51 -7.35 -8.78 -0.25
C ARG A 51 -6.18 -9.14 0.64
N PHE A 52 -6.43 -9.71 1.82
CA PHE A 52 -5.35 -10.18 2.70
C PHE A 52 -4.57 -11.33 2.09
N TRP A 53 -5.25 -12.35 1.55
CA TRP A 53 -4.56 -13.48 0.93
C TRP A 53 -3.72 -13.08 -0.28
N LYS A 54 -4.23 -12.15 -1.11
CA LYS A 54 -3.45 -11.57 -2.21
C LYS A 54 -2.22 -10.80 -1.70
N ALA A 55 -2.39 -10.00 -0.66
CA ALA A 55 -1.31 -9.24 -0.06
C ALA A 55 -0.24 -10.16 0.55
N LEU A 56 -0.63 -11.14 1.36
CA LEU A 56 0.28 -12.09 1.98
C LEU A 56 1.06 -12.91 0.94
N ARG A 57 0.39 -13.36 -0.13
CA ARG A 57 1.06 -13.99 -1.27
C ARG A 57 2.10 -13.06 -1.91
N THR A 58 1.76 -11.80 -2.11
CA THR A 58 2.68 -10.80 -2.68
C THR A 58 3.93 -10.62 -1.81
N VAL A 59 3.78 -10.61 -0.48
CA VAL A 59 4.91 -10.53 0.45
C VAL A 59 5.77 -11.80 0.41
N THR A 60 5.13 -12.98 0.48
CA THR A 60 5.84 -14.27 0.48
C THR A 60 6.59 -14.55 -0.83
N GLU A 61 6.08 -14.04 -1.96
CA GLU A 61 6.75 -14.08 -3.26
C GLU A 61 7.86 -13.00 -3.42
N ARG A 62 8.20 -12.23 -2.37
CA ARG A 62 9.18 -11.12 -2.40
C ARG A 62 8.90 -10.05 -3.45
N ARG A 63 7.63 -9.71 -3.66
CA ARG A 63 7.19 -8.78 -4.71
C ARG A 63 7.04 -7.33 -4.23
N VAL A 64 7.50 -7.02 -3.02
CA VAL A 64 7.51 -5.66 -2.47
C VAL A 64 8.95 -5.15 -2.48
N LYS A 65 9.16 -4.04 -3.19
CA LYS A 65 10.48 -3.41 -3.39
C LYS A 65 10.48 -2.01 -2.78
N LYS A 66 11.55 -1.67 -2.08
CA LYS A 66 11.78 -0.36 -1.47
C LYS A 66 12.96 0.32 -2.15
N TYR A 67 12.76 1.54 -2.63
CA TYR A 67 13.80 2.37 -3.20
C TYR A 67 14.08 3.53 -2.26
N VAL A 68 15.34 3.69 -1.87
CA VAL A 68 15.82 4.78 -1.01
C VAL A 68 16.77 5.63 -1.83
N PHE A 69 16.36 6.86 -2.11
CA PHE A 69 17.11 7.77 -2.95
C PHE A 69 18.11 8.59 -2.12
N THR A 70 19.29 8.85 -2.67
CA THR A 70 20.35 9.60 -2.03
C THR A 70 20.82 10.75 -2.91
N PRO A 71 21.09 11.95 -2.36
CA PRO A 71 21.13 12.27 -0.93
C PRO A 71 19.78 12.64 -0.30
N SER A 72 18.69 12.81 -1.07
CA SER A 72 17.41 13.34 -0.54
C SER A 72 16.75 12.49 0.54
N LYS A 73 17.07 11.20 0.63
CA LYS A 73 16.40 10.20 1.48
C LYS A 73 14.93 9.99 1.11
N ARG A 74 14.51 10.35 -0.10
CA ARG A 74 13.17 10.00 -0.61
C ARG A 74 13.01 8.49 -0.60
N VAL A 75 11.80 8.03 -0.32
CA VAL A 75 11.46 6.60 -0.32
C VAL A 75 10.29 6.37 -1.26
N LEU A 76 10.48 5.44 -2.19
CA LEU A 76 9.40 4.91 -3.03
C LEU A 76 9.25 3.42 -2.78
N TRP A 77 8.02 2.95 -2.98
CA TRP A 77 7.71 1.54 -2.92
C TRP A 77 7.14 1.10 -4.27
N VAL A 78 7.52 -0.10 -4.69
CA VAL A 78 6.96 -0.75 -5.86
C VAL A 78 6.44 -2.11 -5.45
N VAL A 79 5.20 -2.40 -5.82
CA VAL A 79 4.61 -3.72 -5.63
C VAL A 79 4.43 -4.36 -6.99
N ILE A 80 5.19 -5.43 -7.25
CA ILE A 80 5.17 -6.17 -8.50
C ILE A 80 3.82 -6.87 -8.60
N GLY A 81 3.00 -6.49 -9.57
CA GLY A 81 1.69 -7.07 -9.83
C GLY A 81 1.73 -8.12 -10.94
N LYS A 82 0.61 -8.82 -11.17
CA LYS A 82 0.55 -9.82 -12.26
C LYS A 82 0.62 -9.20 -13.65
N ARG A 83 0.09 -7.98 -13.79
CA ARG A 83 -0.01 -7.27 -15.06
C ARG A 83 1.11 -6.26 -15.26
N ARG A 84 1.50 -5.59 -14.18
CA ARG A 84 2.55 -4.57 -14.14
C ARG A 84 2.98 -4.30 -12.72
N ASP A 85 3.99 -3.46 -12.59
CA ASP A 85 4.47 -2.93 -11.33
C ASP A 85 3.65 -1.70 -10.92
N TYR A 86 3.35 -1.61 -9.63
CA TYR A 86 2.52 -0.55 -9.09
C TYR A 86 3.32 0.32 -8.15
N LEU A 87 3.33 1.62 -8.43
CA LEU A 87 3.92 2.63 -7.59
C LEU A 87 3.07 2.81 -6.33
N VAL A 88 3.71 2.64 -5.17
CA VAL A 88 3.12 2.86 -3.86
C VAL A 88 3.87 3.99 -3.16
N ILE A 89 3.12 5.02 -2.74
CA ILE A 89 3.69 6.19 -2.05
C ILE A 89 3.16 6.21 -0.63
N SER A 90 4.08 6.14 0.34
CA SER A 90 3.77 6.07 1.76
C SER A 90 2.78 4.92 2.06
N ASN A 91 1.72 5.18 2.83
CA ASN A 91 0.65 4.24 3.15
C ASN A 91 -0.70 4.63 2.52
N PHE A 92 -0.72 5.65 1.65
CA PHE A 92 -1.96 6.33 1.25
C PHE A 92 -2.26 6.28 -0.25
N TYR A 93 -1.28 5.95 -1.08
CA TYR A 93 -1.46 5.95 -2.53
C TYR A 93 -0.89 4.69 -3.18
N CYS A 94 -1.64 4.15 -4.13
CA CYS A 94 -1.18 3.11 -5.04
C CYS A 94 -1.68 3.42 -6.45
N SER A 95 -0.84 3.25 -7.46
CA SER A 95 -1.19 3.54 -8.86
C SER A 95 -2.13 2.51 -9.51
N CYS A 96 -2.70 1.57 -8.75
CA CYS A 96 -3.52 0.49 -9.30
C CYS A 96 -5.00 0.89 -9.46
N ASP A 97 -5.68 0.29 -10.45
CA ASP A 97 -7.10 0.56 -10.72
C ASP A 97 -8.02 0.27 -9.52
N ASP A 98 -7.73 -0.78 -8.72
CA ASP A 98 -8.49 -1.10 -7.49
C ASP A 98 -8.43 0.04 -6.46
N PHE A 99 -7.29 0.71 -6.32
CA PHE A 99 -7.16 1.86 -5.45
C PHE A 99 -8.01 3.02 -5.97
N TYR A 100 -7.83 3.39 -7.23
CA TYR A 100 -8.58 4.50 -7.82
C TYR A 100 -10.10 4.25 -7.77
N LEU A 101 -10.56 3.11 -8.25
CA LEU A 101 -11.99 2.82 -8.38
C LEU A 101 -12.65 2.53 -7.02
N ASN A 102 -12.07 1.67 -6.19
CA ASN A 102 -12.76 1.16 -5.00
C ASN A 102 -12.45 1.98 -3.74
N VAL A 103 -11.25 2.58 -3.64
CA VAL A 103 -10.87 3.41 -2.49
C VAL A 103 -11.25 4.87 -2.72
N VAL A 104 -10.87 5.45 -3.87
CA VAL A 104 -11.08 6.89 -4.12
C VAL A 104 -12.49 7.20 -4.63
N VAL A 105 -12.91 6.55 -5.72
CA VAL A 105 -14.18 6.87 -6.40
C VAL A 105 -15.38 6.29 -5.64
N ARG A 106 -15.42 4.97 -5.43
CA ARG A 106 -16.57 4.30 -4.80
C ARG A 106 -16.57 4.35 -3.28
N ARG A 107 -15.40 4.52 -2.67
CA ARG A 107 -15.21 4.53 -1.20
C ARG A 107 -15.82 3.30 -0.50
N ASN A 108 -15.81 2.16 -1.17
CA ASN A 108 -16.35 0.90 -0.65
C ASN A 108 -15.25 -0.07 -0.17
N ALA A 109 -13.99 0.35 -0.27
CA ALA A 109 -12.84 -0.32 0.31
C ALA A 109 -11.95 0.72 0.97
N PHE A 110 -11.40 0.41 2.14
CA PHE A 110 -10.47 1.32 2.83
C PHE A 110 -9.07 1.31 2.18
N MET A 111 -8.67 0.21 1.51
CA MET A 111 -7.43 0.13 0.75
C MET A 111 -7.44 -0.96 -0.33
N CYS A 112 -6.51 -0.87 -1.28
CA CYS A 112 -6.22 -1.96 -2.22
C CYS A 112 -5.25 -2.98 -1.61
N TYR A 113 -5.16 -4.18 -2.18
CA TYR A 113 -4.26 -5.22 -1.66
C TYR A 113 -2.77 -4.87 -1.78
N HIS A 114 -2.37 -3.97 -2.69
CA HIS A 114 -0.97 -3.55 -2.81
C HIS A 114 -0.52 -2.68 -1.62
N LEU A 115 -1.38 -1.76 -1.16
CA LEU A 115 -1.14 -0.99 0.06
C LEU A 115 -1.02 -1.93 1.26
N LEU A 116 -1.90 -2.92 1.34
CA LEU A 116 -1.85 -3.95 2.37
C LEU A 116 -0.55 -4.77 2.29
N ALA A 117 -0.15 -5.18 1.09
CA ALA A 117 1.09 -5.95 0.87
C ALA A 117 2.31 -5.16 1.34
N LYS A 118 2.38 -3.87 1.00
CA LYS A 118 3.46 -2.98 1.44
C LYS A 118 3.51 -2.87 2.96
N GLN A 119 2.38 -2.66 3.63
CA GLN A 119 2.33 -2.55 5.09
C GLN A 119 2.64 -3.87 5.81
N LEU A 120 2.18 -5.01 5.27
CA LEU A 120 2.55 -6.34 5.76
C LEU A 120 4.04 -6.63 5.57
N ALA A 121 4.60 -6.30 4.41
CA ALA A 121 6.03 -6.43 4.14
C ALA A 121 6.87 -5.60 5.13
N GLU A 122 6.45 -4.36 5.40
CA GLU A 122 7.12 -3.52 6.41
C GLU A 122 7.04 -4.13 7.80
N ALA A 123 5.87 -4.63 8.21
CA ALA A 123 5.70 -5.27 9.52
C ALA A 123 6.56 -6.54 9.63
N LEU A 124 6.59 -7.37 8.58
CA LEU A 124 7.36 -8.62 8.54
C LEU A 124 8.85 -8.41 8.18
N ALA A 125 9.30 -7.17 7.97
CA ALA A 125 10.62 -6.87 7.42
C ALA A 125 10.97 -7.70 6.16
N THR A 126 9.96 -8.01 5.33
CA THR A 126 10.07 -8.91 4.17
C THR A 126 9.87 -8.12 2.88
N TYR A 127 10.95 -7.51 2.39
CA TYR A 127 11.02 -6.76 1.14
C TYR A 127 12.48 -6.66 0.69
N ASP A 128 12.70 -6.30 -0.58
CA ASP A 128 14.04 -5.97 -1.08
C ASP A 128 14.24 -4.45 -1.04
N THR A 129 15.45 -4.01 -0.73
CA THR A 129 15.81 -2.58 -0.67
C THR A 129 16.89 -2.25 -1.68
N TYR A 130 16.70 -1.16 -2.40
CA TYR A 130 17.64 -0.61 -3.37
C TYR A 130 17.98 0.83 -2.96
N VAL A 131 19.28 1.14 -2.95
CA VAL A 131 19.78 2.50 -2.72
C VAL A 131 20.17 3.09 -4.06
N VAL A 132 19.61 4.24 -4.42
CA VAL A 132 19.69 4.80 -5.77
C VAL A 132 20.01 6.30 -5.72
N SER A 133 20.70 6.83 -6.73
CA SER A 133 20.91 8.28 -6.87
C SER A 133 19.59 9.03 -7.07
N ASP A 134 19.46 10.25 -6.55
CA ASP A 134 18.35 11.16 -6.83
C ASP A 134 18.19 11.45 -8.34
N GLU A 135 19.26 11.32 -9.13
CA GLU A 135 19.24 11.47 -10.60
C GLU A 135 18.35 10.44 -11.29
N GLU A 136 18.23 9.24 -10.71
CA GLU A 136 17.40 8.14 -11.22
C GLU A 136 15.92 8.29 -10.85
N TYR A 137 15.57 9.26 -10.01
CA TYR A 137 14.20 9.43 -9.52
C TYR A 137 13.20 9.66 -10.66
N GLU A 138 13.47 10.63 -11.53
CA GLU A 138 12.57 10.95 -12.64
C GLU A 138 12.51 9.85 -13.72
N PRO A 139 13.64 9.25 -14.14
CA PRO A 139 13.62 8.07 -15.00
C PRO A 139 12.74 6.92 -14.45
N LEU A 140 12.93 6.51 -13.19
CA LEU A 140 12.18 5.41 -12.59
C LEU A 140 10.68 5.74 -12.44
N ILE A 141 10.35 6.98 -12.06
CA ILE A 141 8.95 7.42 -11.99
C ILE A 141 8.30 7.40 -13.37
N ARG A 142 9.02 7.83 -14.42
CA ARG A 142 8.51 7.77 -15.79
C ARG A 142 8.26 6.34 -16.22
N GLU A 143 9.20 5.43 -16.01
CA GLU A 143 9.06 4.01 -16.34
C GLU A 143 7.80 3.41 -15.70
N TRP A 144 7.63 3.57 -14.38
CA TRP A 144 6.48 3.00 -13.67
C TRP A 144 5.14 3.66 -14.04
N LYS A 145 5.16 4.89 -14.57
CA LYS A 145 3.99 5.57 -15.14
C LYS A 145 3.75 5.25 -16.62
N GLU A 146 4.78 4.93 -17.39
CA GLU A 146 4.68 4.67 -18.83
C GLU A 146 4.07 3.30 -19.12
N ILE A 147 4.28 2.33 -18.22
CA ILE A 147 3.53 1.07 -18.22
C ILE A 147 2.00 1.31 -18.10
N GLU A 148 1.55 2.51 -17.68
CA GLU A 148 0.14 2.90 -17.70
C GLU A 148 -0.35 3.38 -19.07
N ARG A 149 0.53 3.96 -19.89
CA ARG A 149 0.21 4.62 -21.17
C ARG A 149 0.20 3.67 -22.36
N GLU A 150 1.18 2.76 -22.47
CA GLU A 150 1.25 1.79 -23.58
C GLU A 150 -0.01 0.91 -23.67
N ARG A 151 -0.64 0.65 -22.53
CA ARG A 151 -1.90 -0.11 -22.44
C ARG A 151 -3.14 0.69 -22.86
N GLN A 152 -3.10 2.01 -22.79
CA GLN A 152 -4.23 2.83 -23.28
C GLN A 152 -4.22 2.92 -24.81
N SER A 153 -3.04 2.93 -25.43
CA SER A 153 -2.91 2.86 -26.89
C SER A 153 -3.33 1.51 -27.46
N GLU A 154 -2.94 0.38 -26.86
CA GLU A 154 -3.33 -0.96 -27.35
C GLU A 154 -4.84 -1.24 -27.26
N VAL A 155 -5.54 -0.69 -26.26
CA VAL A 155 -7.00 -0.86 -26.12
C VAL A 155 -7.76 -0.01 -27.15
N LEU A 156 -7.21 1.14 -27.54
CA LEU A 156 -7.82 2.03 -28.54
C LEU A 156 -7.63 1.53 -29.99
N GLU A 157 -6.59 0.73 -30.25
CA GLU A 157 -6.36 0.11 -31.56
C GLU A 157 -7.21 -1.14 -31.81
N PHE A 158 -7.84 -1.71 -30.76
CA PHE A 158 -8.67 -2.92 -30.89
C PHE A 158 -10.17 -2.61 -31.04
N ASP A 159 -10.60 -1.37 -30.77
CA ASP A 159 -11.98 -0.88 -30.92
C ASP A 159 -12.18 -0.07 -32.23
N SER A 160 -11.21 -0.07 -33.16
CA SER A 160 -11.28 0.55 -34.49
C SER A 160 -11.22 -0.48 -35.62
#